data_AF-A0A0F3GN81-F1
#
_entry.id   AF-A0A0F3GN81-F1
#
_cell.length_a   1.000
_cell.length_b   1.000
_cell.length_c   1.000
_cell.angle_alpha   90.00
_cell.angle_beta   90.00
_cell.angle_gamma   90.00
#
_symmetry.space_group_name_H-M   'P 1'
#
loop_
_entity.id
_entity.type
_entity.pdbx_description
1 polymer ?
#
loop_
_entity_poly.entity_id
_entity_poly.type
_entity_poly.pdbx_seq_one_letter_code
_entity_poly.pdbx_strand_id
1 'polypeptide(L)' 'RNLRIIIVAIKRQGGEMTFNPTHNTFIMPGDTLIALGEVTRLKELKQMANP' A
#
# COMPACT_ATOMS: atom_id res chain seq x y z
N ARG A 1 2.98 -2.99 14.50
CA ARG A 1 2.44 -1.61 14.65
C ARG A 1 1.14 -1.54 13.87
N ASN A 2 0.07 -0.96 14.42
CA ASN A 2 -1.18 -0.75 13.68
C ASN A 2 -1.20 0.69 13.13
N LEU A 3 -1.12 0.84 11.81
CA LEU A 3 -1.08 2.15 11.16
C LEU A 3 -2.46 2.77 10.95
N ARG A 4 -3.56 2.02 11.13
CA ARG A 4 -4.93 2.44 10.79
C ARG A 4 -5.04 3.03 9.37
N ILE A 5 -4.41 2.36 8.42
CA ILE A 5 -4.44 2.68 6.99
C ILE A 5 -5.24 1.60 6.28
N ILE A 6 -6.05 1.99 5.31
CA ILE A 6 -6.78 1.07 4.42
C ILE A 6 -6.09 1.10 3.06
N ILE A 7 -5.69 -0.08 2.57
CA ILE A 7 -5.22 -0.23 1.18
C ILE A 7 -6.44 -0.49 0.31
N VAL A 8 -6.71 0.42 -0.63
CA VAL A 8 -7.87 0.37 -1.52
C VAL A 8 -7.54 -0.37 -2.80
N ALA A 9 -6.34 -0.17 -3.33
CA ALA A 9 -5.87 -0.83 -4.54
C ALA A 9 -4.35 -0.90 -4.62
N ILE A 10 -3.87 -1.83 -5.44
CA ILE A 10 -2.47 -2.03 -5.78
C ILE A 10 -2.37 -2.03 -7.30
N LYS A 11 -1.58 -1.13 -7.86
CA LYS A 11 -1.19 -1.17 -9.27
C LYS A 11 0.17 -1.89 -9.35
N ARG A 12 0.20 -3.01 -10.06
CA ARG A 12 1.42 -3.78 -10.32
C ARG A 12 2.31 -3.05 -11.31
N GLN A 13 3.61 -3.38 -11.29
CA GLN A 13 4.58 -2.83 -12.23
C GLN A 13 4.16 -3.02 -13.70
N GLY A 14 3.55 -4.16 -14.03
CA GLY A 14 3.03 -4.48 -15.37
C GLY A 14 1.77 -3.69 -15.77
N GLY A 15 1.25 -2.81 -14.90
CA GLY A 15 0.06 -2.01 -15.15
C GLY A 15 -1.26 -2.63 -14.70
N GLU A 16 -1.26 -3.92 -14.34
CA GLU A 16 -2.41 -4.61 -13.75
C GLU A 16 -2.85 -3.93 -12.46
N MET A 17 -4.16 -3.87 -12.24
CA MET A 17 -4.74 -3.30 -11.02
C MET A 17 -5.49 -4.36 -10.21
N THR A 18 -5.12 -4.48 -8.93
CA THR A 18 -5.85 -5.26 -7.93
C THR A 18 -6.63 -4.30 -7.03
N PHE A 19 -7.95 -4.42 -7.00
CA PHE A 19 -8.83 -3.64 -6.12
C PHE A 19 -9.22 -4.47 -4.89
N ASN A 20 -9.36 -3.81 -3.74
CA ASN A 20 -9.71 -4.45 -2.46
C ASN A 20 -8.84 -5.68 -2.16
N PRO A 21 -7.51 -5.51 -2.05
CA PRO A 21 -6.61 -6.62 -1.79
C PRO A 21 -6.98 -7.34 -0.50
N THR A 22 -6.87 -8.66 -0.52
CA THR A 22 -7.05 -9.51 0.65
C THR A 22 -5.88 -9.37 1.62
N HIS A 23 -6.06 -9.79 2.88
CA HIS A 23 -5.04 -9.72 3.92
C HIS A 23 -3.75 -10.50 3.61
N ASN A 24 -3.78 -11.45 2.68
CA ASN A 24 -2.64 -12.23 2.21
C ASN A 24 -2.04 -11.72 0.90
N THR A 25 -2.46 -10.55 0.40
CA THR A 25 -1.89 -9.96 -0.81
C THR A 25 -0.49 -9.41 -0.50
N PHE A 26 0.52 -9.93 -1.20
CA PHE A 26 1.89 -9.42 -1.09
C PHE A 26 2.07 -8.14 -1.90
N ILE A 27 2.73 -7.16 -1.26
CA ILE A 27 3.22 -5.94 -1.89
C ILE A 27 4.63 -6.22 -2.43
N MET A 28 4.85 -5.96 -3.71
CA MET A 28 6.13 -6.23 -4.37
C MET A 28 6.86 -4.92 -4.71
N PRO A 29 8.21 -4.95 -4.84
CA PRO A 29 8.95 -3.81 -5.35
C PRO A 29 8.40 -3.35 -6.71
N GLY A 30 8.22 -2.04 -6.88
CA GLY A 30 7.64 -1.46 -8.09
C GLY A 30 6.11 -1.36 -8.10
N ASP A 31 5.42 -1.94 -7.11
CA ASP A 31 3.99 -1.71 -6.92
C ASP A 31 3.70 -0.27 -6.49
N THR A 32 2.60 0.28 -6.99
CA THR A 32 2.03 1.53 -6.50
C THR A 32 0.81 1.22 -5.64
N LEU A 33 0.87 1.61 -4.37
CA LEU A 33 -0.24 1.46 -3.43
C LEU A 33 -1.15 2.69 -3.45
N ILE A 34 -2.46 2.46 -3.49
CA ILE A 34 -3.48 3.47 -3.29
C ILE A 34 -4.07 3.24 -1.90
N ALA A 35 -3.76 4.15 -0.97
CA ALA A 35 -4.04 3.98 0.45
C ALA A 35 -4.74 5.21 1.05
N LEU A 36 -5.62 4.98 2.03
CA LEU A 36 -6.36 6.00 2.77
C LEU A 36 -6.03 5.91 4.26
N GLY A 37 -5.82 7.05 4.91
CA GLY A 37 -5.54 7.13 6.34
C GLY A 37 -5.06 8.51 6.75
N GLU A 38 -4.69 8.66 8.03
CA GLU A 38 -4.08 9.91 8.53
C GLU A 38 -2.74 10.20 7.85
N VAL A 39 -2.49 11.47 7.53
CA VAL A 39 -1.28 11.91 6.81
C VAL A 39 0.01 11.48 7.50
N THR A 40 0.06 11.55 8.83
CA THR A 40 1.21 11.12 9.64
C THR A 40 1.49 9.62 9.47
N ARG A 41 0.43 8.79 9.46
CA ARG A 41 0.53 7.34 9.25
C ARG A 41 0.93 6.99 7.83
N LEU A 42 0.40 7.71 6.84
CA LEU A 42 0.81 7.54 5.44
C LEU A 42 2.30 7.88 5.24
N LYS A 43 2.83 8.88 5.96
CA LYS A 43 4.27 9.17 5.97
C LYS A 43 5.10 8.05 6.60
N GLU A 44 4.65 7.49 7.72
CA GLU A 44 5.28 6.30 8.32
C GLU A 44 5.30 5.12 7.35
N LEU A 45 4.18 4.83 6.67
CA LEU A 45 4.10 3.77 5.65
C LEU A 45 5.10 4.01 4.51
N LYS A 46 5.21 5.26 4.03
CA LYS A 46 6.17 5.62 2.98
C LYS A 46 7.61 5.38 3.41
N GLN A 47 7.97 5.69 4.66
CA GLN A 47 9.31 5.43 5.20
C GLN A 47 9.59 3.93 5.32
N MET A 48 8.61 3.12 5.71
CA MET A 48 8.76 1.67 5.77
C MET A 48 8.96 1.01 4.39
N ALA A 49 8.38 1.61 3.35
CA ALA A 49 8.46 1.11 1.97
C ALA A 49 9.77 1.48 1.25
N ASN A 50 10.57 2.38 1.82
CA ASN A 50 11.77 2.93 1.19
C ASN A 50 12.95 2.80 2.15
N PRO A 51 13.64 1.64 2.21
CA PRO A 51 14.82 1.47 3.05
C PRO A 51 15.98 2.35 2.61
#